data_AF-A0A178ZAS1-F1
#
_entry.id   AF-A0A178ZAS1-F1
#
_cell.length_a   1.000
_cell.length_b   1.000
_cell.length_c   1.000
_cell.angle_alpha   90.00
_cell.angle_beta   90.00
_cell.angle_gamma   90.00
#
_symmetry.space_group_name_H-M   'P 1'
#
loop_
_entity.id
_entity.type
_entity.pdbx_description
1 polymer ?
#
loop_
_entity_poly.entity_id
_entity_poly.type
_entity_poly.pdbx_seq_one_letter_code
_entity_poly.pdbx_strand_id
1 'polypeptide(L)'
;MSRTPDKEFSAEPSILVTVDGQELRLSDEVFYMPSRPQAHQLVRSYFDISTPFFQFLHLGTVTSLVESLYQQVAEQQAAREAISQSQITLLLMIFAAATFDDTGETSSTNSGGESFLEAAQRRLQKESGAPSLDSVQARLVECLHLLSTRHANEVYSKFGTTVALIITLGLHRRRRPGGYKSEIGAVEHECRKRAFWAAYVLDRYLSVMGGRPRTLQDFDTDQDFPARVHDDELTFEGTKPRDGQFDYWPVSAPIALLKYILYDE
;
A
#
# COMPACT_ATOMS: atom_id res chain seq x y z
N MET A 1 -4.17 55.72 -29.62
CA MET A 1 -3.57 54.39 -29.81
C MET A 1 -4.33 53.38 -28.99
N SER A 2 -4.69 52.28 -29.64
CA SER A 2 -5.59 51.22 -29.21
C SER A 2 -5.05 50.41 -28.03
N ARG A 3 -5.99 49.98 -27.17
CA ARG A 3 -5.85 48.87 -26.22
C ARG A 3 -5.47 47.57 -26.94
N THR A 4 -4.72 46.71 -26.25
CA THR A 4 -5.02 45.28 -26.10
C THR A 4 -4.60 44.84 -24.68
N PRO A 5 -5.43 44.07 -23.97
CA PRO A 5 -5.23 43.71 -22.57
C PRO A 5 -4.35 42.47 -22.41
N ASP A 6 -3.66 42.38 -21.27
CA ASP A 6 -2.96 41.20 -20.81
C ASP A 6 -3.94 40.01 -20.71
N LYS A 7 -3.63 38.94 -21.44
CA LYS A 7 -4.33 37.65 -21.30
C LYS A 7 -3.93 37.04 -19.97
N GLU A 8 -4.80 37.15 -18.97
CA GLU A 8 -4.84 36.22 -17.85
C GLU A 8 -4.87 34.79 -18.42
N PHE A 9 -3.84 34.00 -18.11
CA PHE A 9 -3.90 32.55 -18.25
C PHE A 9 -4.87 32.04 -17.18
N SER A 10 -6.15 32.05 -17.51
CA SER A 10 -7.16 31.26 -16.81
C SER A 10 -6.79 29.80 -17.03
N ALA A 11 -6.23 29.14 -16.02
CA ALA A 11 -6.10 27.69 -15.99
C ALA A 11 -7.52 27.11 -16.01
N GLU A 12 -7.98 26.66 -17.18
CA GLU A 12 -9.23 25.93 -17.30
C GLU A 12 -9.12 24.65 -16.43
N PRO A 13 -10.13 24.33 -15.60
CA PRO A 13 -10.10 23.10 -14.82
C PRO A 13 -10.28 21.89 -15.75
N SER A 14 -9.18 21.18 -15.98
CA SER A 14 -9.13 20.00 -16.84
C SER A 14 -10.02 18.86 -16.33
N ILE A 15 -10.91 18.39 -17.20
CA ILE A 15 -11.92 17.37 -16.92
C ILE A 15 -11.30 15.98 -17.13
N LEU A 16 -11.38 15.13 -16.10
CA LEU A 16 -10.83 13.77 -16.08
C LEU A 16 -11.93 12.78 -16.43
N VAL A 17 -11.77 11.96 -17.46
CA VAL A 17 -12.84 11.10 -17.98
C VAL A 17 -12.45 9.63 -17.79
N THR A 18 -13.26 8.85 -17.07
CA THR A 18 -13.14 7.38 -17.09
C THR A 18 -13.40 6.85 -18.49
N VAL A 19 -12.93 5.64 -18.80
CA VAL A 19 -13.20 4.97 -20.09
C VAL A 19 -14.72 4.88 -20.38
N ASP A 20 -15.56 4.94 -19.34
CA ASP A 20 -17.03 4.90 -19.40
C ASP A 20 -17.70 6.29 -19.42
N GLY A 21 -16.94 7.40 -19.51
CA GLY A 21 -17.47 8.75 -19.65
C GLY A 21 -17.83 9.49 -18.35
N GLN A 22 -17.56 8.93 -17.16
CA GLN A 22 -17.78 9.61 -15.88
C GLN A 22 -16.57 10.46 -15.45
N GLU A 23 -16.83 11.66 -14.94
CA GLU A 23 -15.81 12.63 -14.55
C GLU A 23 -15.17 12.33 -13.17
N LEU A 24 -13.84 12.21 -13.10
CA LEU A 24 -13.08 11.83 -11.88
C LEU A 24 -12.09 12.89 -11.41
N ARG A 25 -12.42 13.78 -10.49
CA ARG A 25 -11.43 14.76 -9.96
C ARG A 25 -10.60 14.21 -8.81
N LEU A 26 -9.44 13.62 -9.10
CA LEU A 26 -8.50 13.15 -8.06
C LEU A 26 -7.20 13.97 -7.94
N SER A 27 -6.65 14.56 -9.02
CA SER A 27 -5.52 15.53 -9.01
C SER A 27 -5.22 16.07 -10.42
N ASP A 28 -4.32 17.05 -10.55
CA ASP A 28 -3.94 17.82 -11.77
C ASP A 28 -3.36 17.01 -12.97
N GLU A 29 -3.71 15.74 -13.16
CA GLU A 29 -3.01 14.85 -14.09
C GLU A 29 -3.86 14.09 -15.08
N VAL A 30 -3.33 13.96 -16.30
CA VAL A 30 -3.96 13.25 -17.40
C VAL A 30 -3.56 11.76 -17.37
N PHE A 31 -4.20 10.96 -16.51
CA PHE A 31 -4.15 9.49 -16.66
C PHE A 31 -5.53 8.87 -16.43
N TYR A 32 -5.80 7.77 -17.13
CA TYR A 32 -7.09 7.09 -17.09
C TYR A 32 -7.12 6.07 -15.95
N MET A 33 -8.11 6.20 -15.06
CA MET A 33 -8.37 5.16 -14.08
C MET A 33 -8.90 3.90 -14.77
N PRO A 34 -8.55 2.69 -14.26
CA PRO A 34 -9.09 1.46 -14.79
C PRO A 34 -10.61 1.43 -14.64
N SER A 35 -11.29 0.62 -15.43
CA SER A 35 -12.70 0.29 -15.15
C SER A 35 -12.80 -0.50 -13.84
N ARG A 36 -13.97 -0.50 -13.19
CA ARG A 36 -14.17 -1.25 -11.92
C ARG A 36 -13.77 -2.74 -12.03
N PRO A 37 -14.11 -3.49 -13.11
CA PRO A 37 -13.62 -4.86 -13.28
C PRO A 37 -12.08 -4.95 -13.41
N GLN A 38 -11.46 -4.03 -14.14
CA GLN A 38 -10.00 -3.98 -14.29
C GLN A 38 -9.29 -3.65 -12.97
N ALA A 39 -9.84 -2.75 -12.15
CA ALA A 39 -9.30 -2.44 -10.82
C ALA A 39 -9.26 -3.67 -9.92
N HIS A 40 -10.35 -4.46 -9.90
CA HIS A 40 -10.40 -5.72 -9.16
C HIS A 40 -9.40 -6.75 -9.70
N GLN A 41 -9.21 -6.82 -11.02
CA GLN A 41 -8.20 -7.68 -11.63
C GLN A 41 -6.78 -7.27 -11.20
N LEU A 42 -6.45 -5.98 -11.25
CA LEU A 42 -5.14 -5.47 -10.81
C LEU A 42 -4.87 -5.75 -9.33
N VAL A 43 -5.88 -5.60 -8.47
CA VAL A 43 -5.75 -6.00 -7.06
C VAL A 43 -5.44 -7.49 -6.93
N ARG A 44 -6.17 -8.36 -7.64
CA ARG A 44 -5.90 -9.81 -7.61
C ARG A 44 -4.49 -10.13 -8.09
N SER A 45 -4.09 -9.57 -9.24
CA SER A 45 -2.75 -9.74 -9.78
C SER A 45 -1.67 -9.34 -8.78
N TYR A 46 -1.84 -8.20 -8.09
CA TYR A 46 -0.91 -7.79 -7.02
C TYR A 46 -0.79 -8.84 -5.90
N PHE A 47 -1.90 -9.41 -5.44
CA PHE A 47 -1.88 -10.42 -4.38
C PHE A 47 -1.34 -11.78 -4.85
N ASP A 48 -1.51 -12.12 -6.14
CA ASP A 48 -0.99 -13.35 -6.73
C ASP A 48 0.53 -13.32 -6.89
N ILE A 49 1.11 -12.15 -7.21
CA ILE A 49 2.56 -11.96 -7.39
C ILE A 49 3.30 -11.63 -6.08
N SER A 50 2.59 -11.13 -5.07
CA SER A 50 3.20 -10.72 -3.80
C SER A 50 3.78 -11.93 -3.07
N THR A 51 5.08 -11.88 -2.76
CA THR A 51 5.71 -12.97 -2.00
C THR A 51 5.12 -13.05 -0.59
N PRO A 52 5.04 -14.25 0.02
CA PRO A 52 4.48 -14.44 1.36
C PRO A 52 5.10 -13.54 2.45
N PHE A 53 6.36 -13.14 2.30
CA PHE A 53 7.08 -12.26 3.25
C PHE A 53 6.63 -10.80 3.19
N PHE A 54 6.00 -10.39 2.09
CA PHE A 54 5.59 -9.02 1.81
C PHE A 54 4.06 -8.88 1.66
N GLN A 55 3.30 -9.84 2.15
CA GLN A 55 1.84 -9.77 2.20
C GLN A 55 1.37 -9.01 3.45
N PHE A 56 1.64 -7.71 3.48
CA PHE A 56 1.25 -6.80 4.58
C PHE A 56 -0.07 -6.08 4.36
N LEU A 57 -0.73 -6.34 3.24
CA LEU A 57 -2.08 -5.88 2.94
C LEU A 57 -3.09 -7.00 3.24
N HIS A 58 -4.33 -6.60 3.52
CA HIS A 58 -5.47 -7.50 3.67
C HIS A 58 -6.36 -7.40 2.43
N LEU A 59 -6.56 -8.50 1.71
CA LEU A 59 -7.28 -8.52 0.44
C LEU A 59 -8.69 -7.93 0.57
N GLY A 60 -9.45 -8.35 1.57
CA GLY A 60 -10.82 -7.86 1.80
C GLY A 60 -10.88 -6.34 2.02
N THR A 61 -9.89 -5.77 2.70
CA THR A 61 -9.79 -4.31 2.92
C THR A 61 -9.52 -3.60 1.60
N VAL A 62 -8.52 -4.04 0.84
CA VAL A 62 -8.17 -3.42 -0.45
C VAL A 62 -9.32 -3.52 -1.45
N THR A 63 -9.99 -4.67 -1.53
CA THR A 63 -11.21 -4.85 -2.34
C THR A 63 -12.31 -3.88 -1.92
N SER A 64 -12.53 -3.68 -0.61
CA SER A 64 -13.48 -2.68 -0.12
C SER A 64 -13.07 -1.24 -0.48
N LEU A 65 -11.78 -0.92 -0.52
CA LEU A 65 -11.31 0.40 -0.96
C LEU A 65 -11.62 0.65 -2.43
N VAL A 66 -11.47 -0.37 -3.30
CA VAL A 66 -11.88 -0.28 -4.70
C VAL A 66 -13.38 0.03 -4.78
N GLU A 67 -14.20 -0.70 -4.02
CA GLU A 67 -15.65 -0.46 -3.98
C GLU A 67 -15.99 0.96 -3.55
N SER A 68 -15.37 1.46 -2.46
CA SER A 68 -15.55 2.84 -2.01
C SER A 68 -15.11 3.87 -3.04
N LEU A 69 -14.00 3.61 -3.75
CA LEU A 69 -13.49 4.48 -4.81
C LEU A 69 -14.52 4.65 -5.93
N TYR A 70 -15.08 3.55 -6.48
CA TYR A 70 -16.04 3.65 -7.58
C TYR A 70 -17.44 4.07 -7.14
N GLN A 71 -17.82 3.79 -5.89
CA GLN A 71 -19.10 4.25 -5.34
C GLN A 71 -19.12 5.77 -5.15
N GLN A 72 -18.03 6.35 -4.62
CA GLN A 72 -17.89 7.80 -4.46
C GLN A 72 -18.05 8.56 -5.78
N VAL A 73 -17.64 7.93 -6.87
CA VAL A 73 -17.68 8.48 -8.22
C VAL A 73 -19.09 8.47 -8.79
N ALA A 74 -19.82 7.39 -8.56
CA ALA A 74 -21.17 7.22 -9.05
C ALA A 74 -22.16 8.17 -8.36
N GLU A 75 -21.98 8.46 -7.07
CA GLU A 75 -23.02 9.13 -6.27
C GLU A 75 -22.81 10.63 -6.06
N GLN A 76 -21.63 11.20 -6.36
CA GLN A 76 -21.20 12.61 -6.20
C GLN A 76 -21.54 13.33 -4.87
N GLN A 77 -22.44 12.85 -4.01
CA GLN A 77 -22.81 13.44 -2.73
C GLN A 77 -23.59 12.44 -1.85
N ALA A 78 -23.04 12.08 -0.68
CA ALA A 78 -23.71 12.05 0.64
C ALA A 78 -23.12 11.00 1.61
N ALA A 79 -22.54 11.49 2.70
CA ALA A 79 -22.54 10.91 4.05
C ALA A 79 -21.99 9.49 4.33
N ARG A 80 -21.37 8.79 3.36
CA ARG A 80 -20.47 7.66 3.67
C ARG A 80 -19.03 8.16 3.76
N GLU A 81 -18.22 7.51 4.61
CA GLU A 81 -16.80 7.84 4.80
C GLU A 81 -16.09 7.86 3.44
N ALA A 82 -15.77 9.06 2.96
CA ALA A 82 -15.10 9.25 1.68
C ALA A 82 -13.73 8.55 1.71
N ILE A 83 -13.33 7.97 0.58
CA ILE A 83 -12.02 7.33 0.49
C ILE A 83 -10.93 8.37 0.76
N SER A 84 -9.99 8.04 1.65
CA SER A 84 -8.94 8.96 2.05
C SER A 84 -7.89 9.12 0.95
N GLN A 85 -7.12 10.21 1.00
CA GLN A 85 -6.02 10.43 0.06
C GLN A 85 -4.94 9.34 0.15
N SER A 86 -4.66 8.83 1.36
CA SER A 86 -3.69 7.75 1.55
C SER A 86 -4.20 6.42 1.01
N GLN A 87 -5.51 6.14 1.10
CA GLN A 87 -6.15 4.96 0.52
C GLN A 87 -6.10 5.00 -1.01
N ILE A 88 -6.40 6.14 -1.63
CA ILE A 88 -6.23 6.32 -3.09
C ILE A 88 -4.77 6.10 -3.49
N THR A 89 -3.83 6.65 -2.70
CA THR A 89 -2.39 6.51 -2.97
C THR A 89 -1.94 5.05 -2.90
N LEU A 90 -2.46 4.30 -1.93
CA LEU A 90 -2.23 2.85 -1.80
C LEU A 90 -2.78 2.10 -3.02
N LEU A 91 -4.01 2.37 -3.45
CA LEU A 91 -4.61 1.73 -4.64
C LEU A 91 -3.79 2.00 -5.91
N LEU A 92 -3.37 3.26 -6.14
CA LEU A 92 -2.53 3.61 -7.29
C LEU A 92 -1.20 2.85 -7.27
N MET A 93 -0.58 2.72 -6.10
CA MET A 93 0.67 1.98 -5.96
C MET A 93 0.49 0.47 -6.21
N ILE A 94 -0.64 -0.10 -5.77
CA ILE A 94 -1.01 -1.50 -6.05
C ILE A 94 -1.21 -1.71 -7.55
N PHE A 95 -1.92 -0.80 -8.23
CA PHE A 95 -2.14 -0.87 -9.68
C PHE A 95 -0.82 -0.81 -10.43
N ALA A 96 0.07 0.13 -10.08
CA ALA A 96 1.40 0.24 -10.66
C ALA A 96 2.21 -1.05 -10.49
N ALA A 97 2.25 -1.61 -9.27
CA ALA A 97 2.97 -2.83 -8.98
C ALA A 97 2.41 -4.04 -9.75
N ALA A 98 1.08 -4.15 -9.87
CA ALA A 98 0.43 -5.23 -10.62
C ALA A 98 0.74 -5.16 -12.12
N THR A 99 0.79 -3.96 -12.70
CA THR A 99 1.10 -3.79 -14.13
C THR A 99 2.56 -4.06 -14.48
N PHE A 100 3.47 -3.98 -13.51
CA PHE A 100 4.90 -4.17 -13.75
C PHE A 100 5.26 -5.64 -14.05
N ASP A 101 4.60 -6.58 -13.36
CA ASP A 101 4.95 -8.01 -13.43
C ASP A 101 4.31 -8.74 -14.63
N ASP A 102 3.36 -8.09 -15.31
CA ASP A 102 2.70 -8.59 -16.53
C ASP A 102 3.59 -8.47 -17.80
N THR A 103 4.83 -8.00 -17.65
CA THR A 103 5.73 -7.63 -18.76
C THR A 103 6.50 -8.79 -19.40
N GLY A 104 5.83 -9.93 -19.60
CA GLY A 104 6.25 -10.97 -20.53
C GLY A 104 6.05 -10.61 -22.01
N GLU A 105 5.15 -9.66 -22.31
CA GLU A 105 4.83 -9.29 -23.69
C GLU A 105 4.80 -7.77 -23.90
N THR A 106 5.74 -7.28 -24.70
CA THR A 106 5.83 -5.91 -25.20
C THR A 106 4.57 -5.50 -25.96
N SER A 107 3.61 -4.83 -25.32
CA SER A 107 2.55 -4.10 -26.04
C SER A 107 1.79 -3.07 -25.20
N SER A 108 2.05 -1.78 -25.44
CA SER A 108 1.14 -0.63 -25.21
C SER A 108 0.54 -0.33 -23.81
N THR A 109 0.60 -1.23 -22.83
CA THR A 109 0.05 -1.05 -21.46
C THR A 109 1.03 -0.40 -20.47
N ASN A 110 2.32 -0.29 -20.82
CA ASN A 110 3.35 0.32 -19.96
C ASN A 110 3.00 1.75 -19.51
N SER A 111 2.28 2.52 -20.33
CA SER A 111 1.92 3.90 -19.99
C SER A 111 0.98 4.00 -18.79
N GLY A 112 0.10 3.01 -18.59
CA GLY A 112 -0.85 3.01 -17.46
C GLY A 112 -0.15 2.81 -16.13
N GLY A 113 0.73 1.80 -16.05
CA GLY A 113 1.48 1.46 -14.84
C GLY A 113 2.40 2.58 -14.35
N GLU A 114 3.17 3.17 -15.27
CA GLU A 114 4.04 4.31 -14.99
C GLU A 114 3.23 5.53 -14.51
N SER A 115 2.09 5.81 -15.14
CA SER A 115 1.20 6.92 -14.72
C SER A 115 0.68 6.72 -13.29
N PHE A 116 0.26 5.51 -12.94
CA PHE A 116 -0.19 5.20 -11.57
C PHE A 116 0.95 5.36 -10.55
N LEU A 117 2.15 4.93 -10.91
CA LEU A 117 3.34 5.06 -10.06
C LEU A 117 3.66 6.53 -9.80
N GLU A 118 3.77 7.34 -10.86
CA GLU A 118 4.06 8.76 -10.75
C GLU A 118 3.01 9.48 -9.89
N ALA A 119 1.72 9.18 -10.13
CA ALA A 119 0.60 9.74 -9.39
C ALA A 119 0.69 9.43 -7.90
N ALA A 120 0.96 8.16 -7.55
CA ALA A 120 1.13 7.75 -6.17
C ALA A 120 2.37 8.40 -5.53
N GLN A 121 3.50 8.45 -6.23
CA GLN A 121 4.73 9.06 -5.72
C GLN A 121 4.58 10.56 -5.43
N ARG A 122 3.90 11.32 -6.29
CA ARG A 122 3.65 12.75 -6.03
C ARG A 122 2.72 12.96 -4.84
N ARG A 123 1.72 12.09 -4.65
CA ARG A 123 0.87 12.11 -3.45
C ARG A 123 1.67 11.84 -2.18
N LEU A 124 2.55 10.85 -2.21
CA LEU A 124 3.45 10.54 -1.09
C LEU A 124 4.43 11.69 -0.79
N GLN A 125 4.90 12.42 -1.81
CA GLN A 125 5.78 13.58 -1.62
C GLN A 125 5.04 14.80 -1.03
N LYS A 126 3.77 14.97 -1.37
CA LYS A 126 2.91 16.06 -0.88
C LYS A 126 2.18 15.72 0.43
N GLU A 127 2.31 14.49 0.93
CA GLU A 127 1.69 14.06 2.18
C GLU A 127 2.14 14.96 3.32
N SER A 128 1.17 15.55 4.03
CA SER A 128 1.39 16.40 5.19
C SER A 128 0.44 16.00 6.30
N GLY A 129 0.86 16.18 7.56
CA GLY A 129 0.09 15.78 8.73
C GLY A 129 0.52 14.44 9.33
N ALA A 130 -0.36 13.85 10.13
CA ALA A 130 -0.08 12.58 10.80
C ALA A 130 -0.06 11.43 9.77
N PRO A 131 0.96 10.54 9.80
CA PRO A 131 0.99 9.40 8.91
C PRO A 131 -0.19 8.47 9.16
N SER A 132 -0.59 7.74 8.12
CA SER A 132 -1.62 6.71 8.20
C SER A 132 -1.02 5.33 7.92
N LEU A 133 -1.72 4.26 8.31
CA LEU A 133 -1.28 2.92 7.95
C LEU A 133 -1.25 2.74 6.43
N ASP A 134 -2.27 3.24 5.73
CA ASP A 134 -2.37 3.13 4.26
C ASP A 134 -1.19 3.81 3.55
N SER A 135 -0.73 4.97 4.05
CA SER A 135 0.43 5.65 3.46
C SER A 135 1.75 4.95 3.75
N VAL A 136 1.92 4.36 4.94
CA VAL A 136 3.07 3.48 5.22
C VAL A 136 3.05 2.25 4.31
N GLN A 137 1.89 1.61 4.15
CA GLN A 137 1.71 0.46 3.27
C GLN A 137 2.01 0.83 1.80
N ALA A 138 1.54 1.99 1.32
CA ALA A 138 1.85 2.47 -0.02
C ALA A 138 3.37 2.67 -0.23
N ARG A 139 4.07 3.24 0.75
CA ARG A 139 5.54 3.40 0.68
C ARG A 139 6.29 2.07 0.76
N LEU A 140 5.76 1.08 1.48
CA LEU A 140 6.34 -0.27 1.47
C LEU A 140 6.18 -0.93 0.10
N VAL A 141 5.02 -0.78 -0.55
CA VAL A 141 4.83 -1.24 -1.93
C VAL A 141 5.80 -0.52 -2.87
N GLU A 142 5.98 0.80 -2.73
CA GLU A 142 6.97 1.58 -3.50
C GLU A 142 8.38 1.01 -3.35
N CYS A 143 8.80 0.72 -2.11
CA CYS A 143 10.15 0.20 -1.84
C CYS A 143 10.35 -1.18 -2.48
N LEU A 144 9.34 -2.05 -2.46
CA LEU A 144 9.40 -3.37 -3.09
C LEU A 144 9.42 -3.26 -4.62
N HIS A 145 8.63 -2.35 -5.19
CA HIS A 145 8.65 -2.08 -6.63
C HIS A 145 10.01 -1.56 -7.10
N LEU A 146 10.60 -0.61 -6.36
CA LEU A 146 11.93 -0.06 -6.65
C LEU A 146 13.05 -1.12 -6.51
N LEU A 147 12.88 -2.07 -5.60
CA LEU A 147 13.79 -3.20 -5.45
C LEU A 147 13.79 -4.12 -6.68
N SER A 148 12.60 -4.40 -7.22
CA SER A 148 12.42 -5.19 -8.44
C SER A 148 12.94 -4.49 -9.70
N THR A 149 12.85 -3.15 -9.76
CA THR A 149 13.34 -2.34 -10.90
C THR A 149 14.82 -1.95 -10.83
N ARG A 150 15.56 -2.42 -9.81
CA ARG A 150 17.01 -2.19 -9.58
C ARG A 150 17.43 -0.73 -9.30
N HIS A 151 16.53 0.10 -8.77
CA HIS A 151 16.87 1.45 -8.30
C HIS A 151 17.40 1.43 -6.86
N ALA A 152 18.49 0.67 -6.62
CA ALA A 152 18.97 0.35 -5.27
C ALA A 152 19.19 1.60 -4.39
N ASN A 153 19.80 2.67 -4.93
CA ASN A 153 20.05 3.89 -4.17
C ASN A 153 18.77 4.64 -3.78
N GLU A 154 17.74 4.61 -4.64
CA GLU A 154 16.47 5.28 -4.39
C GLU A 154 15.67 4.56 -3.30
N VAL A 155 15.66 3.22 -3.32
CA VAL A 155 15.02 2.39 -2.28
C VAL A 155 15.48 2.80 -0.89
N TYR A 156 16.79 2.96 -0.66
CA TYR A 156 17.29 3.29 0.69
C TYR A 156 16.74 4.62 1.23
N SER A 157 16.68 5.65 0.37
CA SER A 157 16.18 6.97 0.78
C SER A 157 14.69 6.91 1.11
N LYS A 158 13.91 6.25 0.26
CA LYS A 158 12.47 6.04 0.46
C LYS A 158 12.22 5.19 1.71
N PHE A 159 12.97 4.10 1.88
CA PHE A 159 12.85 3.19 3.00
C PHE A 159 13.19 3.88 4.33
N GLY A 160 14.22 4.73 4.39
CA GLY A 160 14.53 5.53 5.58
C GLY A 160 13.35 6.41 6.02
N THR A 161 12.67 7.04 5.06
CA THR A 161 11.44 7.80 5.33
C THR A 161 10.33 6.89 5.84
N THR A 162 10.12 5.73 5.20
CA THR A 162 9.12 4.74 5.61
C THR A 162 9.35 4.25 7.04
N VAL A 163 10.59 3.94 7.41
CA VAL A 163 10.95 3.54 8.78
C VAL A 163 10.61 4.65 9.78
N ALA A 164 10.94 5.91 9.48
CA ALA A 164 10.58 7.02 10.36
C ALA A 164 9.06 7.12 10.60
N LEU A 165 8.24 6.88 9.57
CA LEU A 165 6.76 6.87 9.70
C LEU A 165 6.26 5.63 10.47
N ILE A 166 6.86 4.46 10.28
CA ILE A 166 6.58 3.24 11.06
C ILE A 166 6.83 3.47 12.55
N ILE A 167 7.95 4.11 12.88
CA ILE A 167 8.29 4.47 14.27
C ILE A 167 7.32 5.52 14.81
N THR A 168 6.99 6.55 14.01
CA THR A 168 6.02 7.61 14.37
C THR A 168 4.64 7.04 14.67
N LEU A 169 4.17 6.05 13.90
CA LEU A 169 2.92 5.33 14.13
C LEU A 169 2.97 4.32 15.29
N GLY A 170 4.16 4.06 15.83
CA GLY A 170 4.37 3.06 16.88
C GLY A 170 4.15 1.62 16.41
N LEU A 171 4.30 1.31 15.11
CA LEU A 171 4.04 -0.04 14.60
C LEU A 171 5.07 -1.08 15.09
N HIS A 172 6.25 -0.63 15.52
CA HIS A 172 7.28 -1.45 16.18
C HIS A 172 6.91 -1.86 17.60
N ARG A 173 5.85 -1.26 18.18
CA ARG A 173 5.46 -1.48 19.56
C ARG A 173 4.26 -2.39 19.72
N ARG A 174 4.33 -3.28 20.70
CA ARG A 174 3.17 -4.06 21.15
C ARG A 174 2.09 -3.15 21.68
N ARG A 175 0.86 -3.31 21.18
CA ARG A 175 -0.30 -2.66 21.79
C ARG A 175 -0.66 -3.34 23.11
N ARG A 176 -0.72 -2.57 24.20
CA ARG A 176 -1.07 -3.10 25.52
C ARG A 176 -2.53 -3.60 25.54
N PRO A 177 -2.80 -4.80 26.09
CA PRO A 177 -4.17 -5.27 26.32
C PRO A 177 -4.92 -4.26 27.20
N GLY A 178 -5.98 -3.64 26.67
CA GLY A 178 -6.79 -2.63 27.36
C GLY A 178 -6.69 -1.21 26.81
N GLY A 179 -5.75 -0.93 25.91
CA GLY A 179 -5.76 0.31 25.12
C GLY A 179 -6.61 0.15 23.87
N TYR A 180 -7.74 0.85 23.78
CA TYR A 180 -8.61 0.99 22.59
C TYR A 180 -8.75 -0.26 21.70
N LYS A 181 -8.84 -1.46 22.29
CA LYS A 181 -9.18 -2.69 21.53
C LYS A 181 -10.56 -2.57 20.88
N SER A 182 -11.40 -1.64 21.32
CA SER A 182 -12.74 -1.43 20.77
C SER A 182 -12.81 -0.45 19.59
N GLU A 183 -11.75 0.31 19.27
CA GLU A 183 -11.80 1.26 18.14
C GLU A 183 -11.13 0.72 16.89
N ILE A 184 -10.04 -0.04 17.04
CA ILE A 184 -9.29 -0.59 15.89
C ILE A 184 -9.63 -2.07 15.74
N GLY A 185 -10.32 -2.42 14.66
CA GLY A 185 -10.72 -3.79 14.35
C GLY A 185 -9.54 -4.75 14.23
N ALA A 186 -9.79 -6.06 14.39
CA ALA A 186 -8.76 -7.09 14.38
C ALA A 186 -7.97 -7.12 13.05
N VAL A 187 -8.64 -6.82 11.93
CA VAL A 187 -8.02 -6.68 10.60
C VAL A 187 -6.91 -5.64 10.61
N GLU A 188 -7.22 -4.42 11.06
CA GLU A 188 -6.23 -3.34 11.06
C GLU A 188 -5.08 -3.63 12.02
N HIS A 189 -5.37 -4.22 13.18
CA HIS A 189 -4.32 -4.62 14.12
C HIS A 189 -3.34 -5.62 13.49
N GLU A 190 -3.84 -6.61 12.76
CA GLU A 190 -3.02 -7.58 12.06
C GLU A 190 -2.23 -6.93 10.90
N CYS A 191 -2.85 -6.06 10.09
CA CYS A 191 -2.16 -5.30 9.04
C CYS A 191 -0.99 -4.46 9.59
N ARG A 192 -1.17 -3.83 10.77
CA ARG A 192 -0.09 -3.08 11.44
C ARG A 192 1.11 -3.95 11.80
N LYS A 193 0.87 -5.15 12.34
CA LYS A 193 1.93 -6.12 12.63
C LYS A 193 2.61 -6.56 11.34
N ARG A 194 1.84 -6.95 10.33
CA ARG A 194 2.39 -7.41 9.04
C ARG A 194 3.22 -6.31 8.35
N ALA A 195 2.76 -5.07 8.35
CA ALA A 195 3.51 -3.93 7.78
C ALA A 195 4.84 -3.69 8.49
N PHE A 196 4.86 -3.74 9.83
CA PHE A 196 6.10 -3.64 10.59
C PHE A 196 7.07 -4.77 10.25
N TRP A 197 6.62 -6.02 10.30
CA TRP A 197 7.49 -7.18 10.06
C TRP A 197 7.96 -7.28 8.60
N ALA A 198 7.16 -6.84 7.63
CA ALA A 198 7.60 -6.69 6.24
C ALA A 198 8.73 -5.67 6.12
N ALA A 199 8.61 -4.51 6.77
CA ALA A 199 9.68 -3.51 6.83
C ALA A 199 10.93 -4.05 7.52
N TYR A 200 10.77 -4.83 8.60
CA TYR A 200 11.87 -5.44 9.34
C TYR A 200 12.71 -6.39 8.49
N VAL A 201 12.04 -7.26 7.71
CA VAL A 201 12.71 -8.14 6.75
C VAL A 201 13.38 -7.33 5.64
N LEU A 202 12.69 -6.30 5.13
CA LEU A 202 13.23 -5.43 4.09
C LEU A 202 14.49 -4.69 4.55
N ASP A 203 14.53 -4.16 5.77
CA ASP A 203 15.70 -3.49 6.35
C ASP A 203 16.93 -4.40 6.36
N ARG A 204 16.74 -5.69 6.70
CA ARG A 204 17.81 -6.69 6.71
C ARG A 204 18.29 -7.02 5.31
N TYR A 205 17.36 -7.20 4.38
CA TYR A 205 17.68 -7.45 2.97
C TYR A 205 18.50 -6.29 2.38
N LEU A 206 18.06 -5.05 2.62
CA LEU A 206 18.75 -3.83 2.21
C LEU A 206 20.10 -3.66 2.91
N SER A 207 20.20 -4.00 4.20
CA SER A 207 21.47 -3.96 4.95
C SER A 207 22.50 -4.90 4.35
N VAL A 208 22.11 -6.14 4.05
CA VAL A 208 22.99 -7.15 3.44
C VAL A 208 23.39 -6.75 2.02
N MET A 209 22.42 -6.31 1.20
CA MET A 209 22.70 -5.91 -0.19
C MET A 209 23.58 -4.66 -0.27
N GLY A 210 23.37 -3.70 0.63
CA GLY A 210 24.05 -2.41 0.63
C GLY A 210 25.32 -2.36 1.49
N GLY A 211 25.61 -3.40 2.28
CA GLY A 211 26.68 -3.40 3.27
C GLY A 211 26.49 -2.35 4.36
N ARG A 212 25.23 -2.00 4.69
CA ARG A 212 24.89 -0.93 5.64
C ARG A 212 24.37 -1.51 6.96
N PRO A 213 24.48 -0.77 8.08
CA PRO A 213 23.83 -1.17 9.32
C PRO A 213 22.30 -1.19 9.19
N ARG A 214 21.68 -2.10 9.95
CA ARG A 214 20.22 -2.20 10.10
C ARG A 214 19.68 -0.94 10.76
N THR A 215 18.54 -0.45 10.29
CA THR A 215 17.84 0.71 10.88
C THR A 215 16.94 0.26 12.03
N LEU A 216 16.26 -0.88 11.88
CA LEU A 216 15.35 -1.43 12.87
C LEU A 216 16.11 -2.39 13.78
N GLN A 217 16.27 -1.98 15.03
CA GLN A 217 16.99 -2.72 16.05
C GLN A 217 16.06 -3.62 16.85
N ASP A 218 16.57 -4.80 17.17
CA ASP A 218 15.83 -5.86 17.86
C ASP A 218 15.46 -5.42 19.29
N PHE A 219 16.35 -4.67 19.96
CA PHE A 219 16.11 -4.16 21.32
C PHE A 219 15.03 -3.07 21.39
N ASP A 220 14.79 -2.36 20.29
CA ASP A 220 13.74 -1.33 20.19
C ASP A 220 12.39 -1.92 19.77
N THR A 221 12.34 -3.22 19.47
CA THR A 221 11.17 -3.90 18.92
C THR A 221 10.55 -4.83 19.95
N ASP A 222 9.30 -4.56 20.34
CA ASP A 222 8.51 -5.47 21.20
C ASP A 222 7.22 -5.96 20.53
N GLN A 223 7.01 -5.65 19.24
CA GLN A 223 5.81 -6.04 18.48
C GLN A 223 5.59 -7.56 18.44
N ASP A 224 4.33 -7.97 18.59
CA ASP A 224 3.94 -9.38 18.45
C ASP A 224 4.11 -9.85 16.98
N PHE A 225 4.46 -11.12 16.77
CA PHE A 225 4.52 -11.67 15.41
C PHE A 225 3.15 -11.65 14.71
N PRO A 226 3.10 -11.63 13.37
CA PRO A 226 1.86 -11.78 12.62
C PRO A 226 1.18 -13.10 12.96
N ALA A 227 -0.15 -13.10 12.97
CA ALA A 227 -0.91 -14.31 13.22
C ALA A 227 -0.81 -15.27 12.01
N ARG A 228 -0.82 -16.58 12.28
CA ARG A 228 -0.89 -17.62 11.25
C ARG A 228 -2.35 -17.83 10.82
N VAL A 229 -2.94 -16.80 10.23
CA VAL A 229 -4.34 -16.79 9.82
C VAL A 229 -4.45 -16.38 8.37
N HIS A 230 -5.40 -16.98 7.65
CA HIS A 230 -5.69 -16.57 6.29
C HIS A 230 -6.42 -15.22 6.27
N ASP A 231 -6.34 -14.52 5.14
CA ASP A 231 -7.06 -13.27 4.95
C ASP A 231 -8.58 -13.46 5.01
N ASP A 232 -9.11 -14.58 4.52
CA ASP A 232 -10.55 -14.89 4.60
C ASP A 232 -11.04 -15.26 6.00
N GLU A 233 -10.13 -15.63 6.90
CA GLU A 233 -10.41 -15.90 8.31
C GLU A 233 -10.38 -14.62 9.17
N LEU A 234 -9.81 -13.54 8.66
CA LEU A 234 -9.61 -12.30 9.40
C LEU A 234 -10.82 -11.36 9.21
N THR A 235 -11.63 -11.24 10.26
CA THR A 235 -12.78 -10.33 10.27
C THR A 235 -12.55 -9.16 11.22
N PHE A 236 -13.35 -8.09 11.12
CA PHE A 236 -13.27 -6.95 12.04
C PHE A 236 -13.37 -7.37 13.51
N GLU A 237 -14.25 -8.33 13.80
CA GLU A 237 -14.52 -8.87 15.14
C GLU A 237 -13.42 -9.81 15.66
N GLY A 238 -12.58 -10.35 14.77
CA GLY A 238 -11.54 -11.32 15.12
C GLY A 238 -11.34 -12.39 14.06
N THR A 239 -10.66 -13.46 14.45
CA THR A 239 -10.36 -14.60 13.59
C THR A 239 -11.50 -15.60 13.63
N LYS A 240 -12.14 -15.86 12.49
CA LYS A 240 -13.12 -16.94 12.32
C LYS A 240 -12.41 -18.13 11.66
N PRO A 241 -12.28 -19.28 12.32
CA PRO A 241 -11.60 -20.43 11.74
C PRO A 241 -12.34 -20.90 10.49
N ARG A 242 -11.60 -21.30 9.44
CA ARG A 242 -12.19 -22.06 8.34
C ARG A 242 -12.76 -23.36 8.86
N ASP A 243 -13.97 -23.68 8.41
CA ASP A 243 -14.54 -25.01 8.60
C ASP A 243 -13.70 -26.04 7.83
N GLY A 244 -12.82 -26.74 8.55
CA GLY A 244 -12.39 -28.09 8.19
C GLY A 244 -11.21 -28.28 7.24
N GLN A 245 -10.33 -27.30 7.01
CA GLN A 245 -9.17 -27.50 6.12
C GLN A 245 -7.86 -26.98 6.71
N PHE A 246 -7.04 -27.91 7.24
CA PHE A 246 -5.64 -27.67 7.58
C PHE A 246 -4.81 -27.74 6.30
N ASP A 247 -4.76 -26.65 5.54
CA ASP A 247 -3.80 -26.52 4.44
C ASP A 247 -2.47 -25.97 5.00
N TYR A 248 -1.39 -26.72 4.80
CA TYR A 248 -0.03 -26.24 5.04
C TYR A 248 0.30 -25.12 4.02
N TRP A 249 -0.03 -23.86 4.34
CA TRP A 249 0.28 -22.71 3.47
C TRP A 249 1.59 -21.98 3.86
N PRO A 250 2.28 -21.33 2.89
CA PRO A 250 3.48 -20.52 3.09
C PRO A 250 3.45 -19.40 4.13
N VAL A 251 2.34 -19.04 4.82
CA VAL A 251 2.40 -18.05 5.94
C VAL A 251 3.32 -18.52 7.08
N SER A 252 3.52 -19.84 7.18
CA SER A 252 4.47 -20.43 8.13
C SER A 252 5.92 -20.02 7.84
N ALA A 253 6.29 -19.83 6.57
CA ALA A 253 7.66 -19.56 6.16
C ALA A 253 8.14 -18.14 6.56
N PRO A 254 7.36 -17.05 6.37
CA PRO A 254 7.67 -15.74 6.92
C PRO A 254 7.87 -15.75 8.42
N ILE A 255 6.97 -16.37 9.17
CA ILE A 255 7.07 -16.40 10.64
C ILE A 255 8.24 -17.27 11.10
N ALA A 256 8.51 -18.39 10.44
CA ALA A 256 9.67 -19.23 10.73
C ALA A 256 10.98 -18.48 10.44
N LEU A 257 11.06 -17.78 9.30
CA LEU A 257 12.21 -16.94 8.95
C LEU A 257 12.40 -15.80 9.96
N LEU A 258 11.33 -15.13 10.37
CA LEU A 258 11.40 -14.08 11.39
C LEU A 258 11.95 -14.61 12.72
N LYS A 259 11.50 -15.80 13.13
CA LYS A 259 12.05 -16.47 14.32
C LYS A 259 13.52 -16.83 14.15
N TYR A 260 13.90 -17.40 13.01
CA TYR A 260 15.30 -17.70 12.70
C TYR A 260 16.18 -16.44 12.77
N ILE A 261 15.74 -15.36 12.14
CA ILE A 261 16.43 -14.06 12.14
C ILE A 261 16.65 -13.49 13.55
N LEU A 262 15.75 -13.79 14.50
CA LEU A 262 15.74 -13.19 15.84
C LEU A 262 16.35 -14.08 16.93
N TYR A 263 16.34 -15.39 16.75
CA TYR A 263 16.65 -16.35 17.81
C TYR A 263 17.81 -17.31 17.50
N ASP A 264 18.41 -17.23 16.32
CA ASP A 264 19.54 -18.10 15.91
C ASP A 264 20.90 -17.38 15.88
N GLU A 265 21.13 -16.40 16.79
CA GLU A 265 22.46 -15.85 17.14
C GLU A 265 22.94 -16.31 18.52
#